data_AF-A0A1V1TFH1-F1
#
_entry.id   AF-A0A1V1TFH1-F1
#
_cell.length_a   1.000
_cell.length_b   1.000
_cell.length_c   1.000
_cell.angle_alpha   90.00
_cell.angle_beta   90.00
_cell.angle_gamma   90.00
#
_symmetry.space_group_name_H-M   'P 1'
#
loop_
_entity.id
_entity.type
_entity.pdbx_description
1 polymer ?
#
loop_
_entity_poly.entity_id
_entity_poly.type
_entity_poly.pdbx_seq_one_letter_code
_entity_poly.pdbx_strand_id
1 'polypeptide(L)'
;MASLISFALEGAHQGWPNEPVLYRIRVPAHGTLDSDRGHLIRYLTAPNPRKGASGIPDDKGELLAFDAVPAGDWNLGRLIISSAGDKFVLASTELSQLEETVWLLDAGPAWCGTKVDLVDLLDALYAHRESERLDDSLDNVTDIQCMNHISAVVFPAPAAFAATALGPEVIGVWAWQPGNAHGIAGESDVYSAIQARDPRLAPRFLAHITDNKTRIIGFLLERVAGAREAEPADLDKCRATLSRLHALGIAYGRPRRHSFLVRGDGTVLLQGFGGSFRTTDKEILDRELEGLEQVLAEHPSELEKHNEPIDMKPSDTLLEF
;
A
#
# COMPACT_ATOMS: atom_id res chain seq x y z
N MET A 1 20.64 11.52 32.22
CA MET A 1 20.52 11.84 30.77
C MET A 1 19.60 10.81 30.17
N ALA A 2 18.62 11.22 29.36
CA ALA A 2 17.79 10.25 28.64
C ALA A 2 18.68 9.46 27.67
N SER A 3 18.49 8.14 27.59
CA SER A 3 19.18 7.32 26.58
C SER A 3 18.73 7.75 25.19
N LEU A 4 19.65 7.82 24.23
CA LEU A 4 19.34 8.09 22.82
C LEU A 4 19.38 6.78 22.03
N ILE A 5 18.53 6.68 21.02
CA ILE A 5 18.41 5.52 20.12
C ILE A 5 18.40 6.00 18.68
N SER A 6 19.11 5.30 17.80
CA SER A 6 19.09 5.59 16.37
C SER A 6 17.71 5.27 15.78
N PHE A 7 17.35 5.96 14.71
CA PHE A 7 16.12 5.69 13.95
C PHE A 7 16.41 5.54 12.46
N ALA A 8 15.52 4.85 11.75
CA ALA A 8 15.45 4.89 10.29
C ALA A 8 14.27 5.76 9.87
N LEU A 9 14.47 6.60 8.84
CA LEU A 9 13.37 7.37 8.25
C LEU A 9 12.59 6.47 7.29
N GLU A 10 11.29 6.35 7.50
CA GLU A 10 10.39 5.53 6.67
C GLU A 10 9.67 6.35 5.60
N GLY A 11 9.58 7.66 5.81
CA GLY A 11 8.98 8.58 4.86
C GLY A 11 8.64 9.93 5.48
N ALA A 12 8.42 10.91 4.61
CA ALA A 12 7.93 12.21 4.98
C ALA A 12 6.60 12.50 4.28
N HIS A 13 5.81 13.35 4.90
CA HIS A 13 4.59 13.89 4.33
C HIS A 13 4.61 15.40 4.50
N GLN A 14 4.45 16.10 3.38
CA GLN A 14 4.23 17.52 3.34
C GLN A 14 2.89 17.74 2.64
N GLY A 15 1.90 18.14 3.41
CA GLY A 15 0.57 18.46 2.88
C GLY A 15 0.55 19.86 2.27
N TRP A 16 -0.46 20.65 2.60
CA TRP A 16 -0.59 22.02 2.09
C TRP A 16 0.53 22.94 2.61
N PRO A 17 0.86 24.06 1.92
CA PRO A 17 1.91 25.00 2.35
C PRO A 17 1.74 25.63 3.74
N ASN A 18 0.65 25.36 4.47
CA ASN A 18 0.47 25.84 5.84
C ASN A 18 0.39 24.68 6.85
N GLU A 19 0.50 23.44 6.39
CA GLU A 19 0.47 22.25 7.22
C GLU A 19 1.88 21.90 7.70
N PRO A 20 2.00 21.29 8.89
CA PRO A 20 3.29 20.82 9.36
C PRO A 20 3.82 19.69 8.48
N VAL A 21 5.15 19.61 8.37
CA VAL A 21 5.79 18.42 7.79
C VAL A 21 5.73 17.30 8.83
N LEU A 22 5.36 16.11 8.39
CA LEU A 22 5.26 14.93 9.23
C LEU A 22 6.26 13.88 8.75
N TYR A 23 7.14 13.45 9.63
CA TYR A 23 8.06 12.33 9.37
C TYR A 23 7.55 11.09 10.09
N ARG A 24 7.64 9.95 9.43
CA ARG A 24 7.43 8.62 10.01
C ARG A 24 8.80 7.98 10.20
N ILE A 25 9.15 7.65 11.44
CA ILE A 25 10.44 7.01 11.76
C ILE A 25 10.23 5.65 12.38
N ARG A 26 11.15 4.73 12.11
CA ARG A 26 11.26 3.41 12.75
C ARG A 26 12.35 3.46 13.81
N VAL A 27 12.03 3.02 15.02
CA VAL A 27 12.97 2.91 16.14
C VAL A 27 12.98 1.50 16.72
N PRO A 28 14.09 1.03 17.30
CA PRO A 28 14.09 -0.20 18.09
C PRO A 28 13.15 -0.08 19.30
N ALA A 29 12.37 -1.12 19.58
CA ALA A 29 11.67 -1.24 20.86
C ALA A 29 12.70 -1.48 21.98
N HIS A 30 12.74 -0.65 23.02
CA HIS A 30 13.58 -0.87 24.19
C HIS A 30 12.73 -1.00 25.47
N GLY A 31 12.91 -2.13 26.18
CA GLY A 31 12.28 -2.49 27.46
C GLY A 31 11.08 -3.42 27.26
N THR A 32 11.22 -4.75 27.34
CA THR A 32 11.49 -5.54 28.55
C THR A 32 12.53 -6.65 28.32
N LEU A 33 13.00 -7.25 29.41
CA LEU A 33 14.03 -8.30 29.49
C LEU A 33 13.71 -9.63 28.74
N ASP A 34 12.67 -9.69 27.90
CA ASP A 34 12.33 -10.86 27.08
C ASP A 34 12.28 -10.49 25.59
N SER A 35 13.40 -10.76 24.91
CA SER A 35 13.53 -11.35 23.57
C SER A 35 12.62 -10.99 22.36
N ASP A 36 11.77 -9.97 22.38
CA ASP A 36 11.12 -9.50 21.15
C ASP A 36 11.87 -8.30 20.56
N ARG A 37 12.70 -8.57 19.55
CA ARG A 37 13.41 -7.57 18.72
C ARG A 37 12.41 -6.82 17.83
N GLY A 38 11.43 -6.15 18.42
CA GLY A 38 10.44 -5.38 17.68
C GLY A 38 10.99 -4.01 17.29
N HIS A 39 10.52 -3.48 16.16
CA HIS A 39 10.61 -2.04 15.90
C HIS A 39 9.25 -1.38 16.16
N LEU A 40 9.29 -0.08 16.44
CA LEU A 40 8.11 0.76 16.63
C LEU A 40 8.16 1.93 15.66
N ILE A 41 6.98 2.37 15.25
CA ILE A 41 6.80 3.58 14.46
C ILE A 41 6.56 4.76 15.39
N ARG A 42 7.25 5.86 15.12
CA ARG A 42 7.02 7.15 15.77
C ARG A 42 6.88 8.23 14.73
N TYR A 43 6.27 9.34 15.15
CA TYR A 43 6.02 10.48 14.28
C TYR A 43 6.80 11.68 14.76
N LEU A 44 7.32 12.47 13.81
CA LEU A 44 7.92 13.77 14.10
C LEU A 44 7.14 14.83 13.32
N THR A 45 6.74 15.90 14.00
CA THR A 45 6.06 17.04 13.36
C THR A 45 6.97 18.26 13.35
N ALA A 46 7.18 18.85 12.19
CA ALA A 46 7.96 20.06 12.01
C ALA A 46 7.09 21.21 11.47
N PRO A 47 7.41 22.46 11.83
CA PRO A 47 6.84 23.61 11.14
C PRO A 47 7.23 23.58 9.66
N ASN A 48 6.43 24.21 8.80
CA ASN A 48 6.77 24.29 7.37
C ASN A 48 8.13 24.99 7.19
N PRO A 49 9.06 24.44 6.37
CA PRO A 49 10.27 25.16 6.00
C PRO A 49 9.98 26.55 5.40
N ARG A 50 10.99 27.44 5.46
CA ARG A 50 10.85 28.83 4.98
C ARG A 50 10.43 28.89 3.50
N LYS A 51 9.76 29.98 3.12
CA LYS A 51 9.33 30.27 1.74
C LYS A 51 10.46 29.98 0.74
N GLY A 52 10.21 29.08 -0.21
CA GLY A 52 11.15 28.68 -1.26
C GLY A 52 11.62 27.23 -1.17
N ALA A 53 11.32 26.51 -0.09
CA ALA A 53 11.44 25.06 -0.07
C ALA A 53 10.55 24.44 -1.15
N SER A 54 11.11 23.53 -1.95
CA SER A 54 10.33 22.73 -2.88
C SER A 54 9.18 22.09 -2.11
N GLY A 55 7.96 22.11 -2.62
CA GLY A 55 6.82 21.36 -2.03
C GLY A 55 6.99 19.84 -2.14
N ILE A 56 8.23 19.36 -2.17
CA ILE A 56 8.63 17.96 -2.25
C ILE A 56 8.94 17.51 -0.82
N PRO A 57 8.34 16.40 -0.36
CA PRO A 57 8.64 15.84 0.96
C PRO A 57 10.14 15.54 1.15
N ASP A 58 10.66 15.80 2.35
CA ASP A 58 12.03 15.46 2.74
C ASP A 58 12.14 13.97 3.11
N ASP A 59 11.93 13.09 2.13
CA ASP A 59 11.95 11.64 2.31
C ASP A 59 13.34 11.07 2.68
N LYS A 60 14.39 11.90 2.57
CA LYS A 60 15.77 11.56 2.94
C LYS A 60 16.16 12.10 4.32
N GLY A 61 15.33 12.94 4.93
CA GLY A 61 15.62 13.55 6.22
C GLY A 61 16.79 14.54 6.18
N GLU A 62 17.07 15.15 5.03
CA GLU A 62 18.15 16.12 4.85
C GLU A 62 17.96 17.37 5.73
N LEU A 63 16.71 17.67 6.09
CA LEU A 63 16.33 18.75 6.99
C LEU A 63 16.45 18.35 8.47
N LEU A 64 16.68 17.09 8.82
CA LEU A 64 16.86 16.67 10.21
C LEU A 64 18.33 16.89 10.63
N ALA A 65 18.54 17.57 11.76
CA ALA A 65 19.88 17.81 12.32
C ALA A 65 20.37 16.69 13.26
N PHE A 66 19.68 15.57 13.31
CA PHE A 66 19.91 14.47 14.25
C PHE A 66 19.52 13.13 13.62
N ASP A 67 20.16 12.07 14.07
CA ASP A 67 19.98 10.67 13.64
C ASP A 67 19.54 9.76 14.80
N ALA A 68 19.38 10.33 16.00
CA ALA A 68 18.95 9.65 17.20
C ALA A 68 17.90 10.44 17.97
N VAL A 69 16.96 9.72 18.60
CA VAL A 69 15.87 10.27 19.39
C VAL A 69 15.89 9.72 20.82
N PRO A 70 15.24 10.38 21.80
CA PRO A 70 15.12 9.85 23.16
C PRO A 70 14.44 8.47 23.17
N ALA A 71 14.99 7.53 23.91
CA ALA A 71 14.32 6.30 24.28
C ALA A 71 13.12 6.58 25.20
N GLY A 72 12.22 5.60 25.33
CA GLY A 72 11.07 5.65 26.23
C GLY A 72 9.74 5.79 25.50
N ASP A 73 8.67 6.02 26.25
CA ASP A 73 7.30 5.93 25.75
C ASP A 73 6.82 7.27 25.21
N TRP A 74 6.88 7.43 23.89
CA TRP A 74 6.29 8.54 23.16
C TRP A 74 5.96 8.10 21.74
N ASN A 75 4.96 8.75 21.14
CA ASN A 75 4.55 8.48 19.76
C ASN A 75 4.64 9.72 18.85
N LEU A 76 4.80 10.91 19.44
CA LEU A 76 4.99 12.17 18.71
C LEU A 76 6.19 12.96 19.24
N GLY A 77 7.09 13.36 18.34
CA GLY A 77 8.16 14.32 18.58
C GLY A 77 7.86 15.66 17.90
N ARG A 78 8.08 16.78 18.58
CA ARG A 78 7.92 18.12 18.01
C ARG A 78 9.26 18.70 17.64
N LEU A 79 9.37 19.13 16.39
CA LEU A 79 10.57 19.72 15.83
C LEU A 79 10.44 21.24 15.77
N ILE A 80 11.57 21.92 15.91
CA ILE A 80 11.69 23.37 15.71
C ILE A 80 12.83 23.67 14.74
N ILE A 81 12.80 24.84 14.12
CA ILE A 81 13.90 25.31 13.28
C ILE A 81 15.08 25.64 14.21
N SER A 82 16.27 25.12 13.88
CA SER A 82 17.50 25.40 14.61
C SER A 82 17.83 26.90 14.60
N SER A 83 18.65 27.37 15.54
CA SER A 83 19.14 28.75 15.54
C SER A 83 19.98 29.09 14.31
N ALA A 84 20.59 28.09 13.65
CA ALA A 84 21.30 28.25 12.37
C ALA A 84 20.34 28.46 11.19
N GLY A 85 19.07 28.05 11.34
CA GLY A 85 17.95 28.46 10.49
C GLY A 85 17.66 27.56 9.28
N ASP A 86 18.37 26.45 9.12
CA ASP A 86 18.33 25.58 7.94
C ASP A 86 17.85 24.14 8.23
N LYS A 87 17.96 23.67 9.47
CA LYS A 87 17.58 22.31 9.87
C LYS A 87 16.63 22.26 11.06
N PHE A 88 15.93 21.15 11.20
CA PHE A 88 15.07 20.82 12.30
C PHE A 88 15.82 20.11 13.43
N VAL A 89 15.54 20.52 14.66
CA VAL A 89 16.01 19.86 15.89
C VAL A 89 14.80 19.40 16.70
N LEU A 90 14.95 18.29 17.42
CA LEU A 90 13.92 17.79 18.32
C LEU A 90 13.81 18.70 19.56
N ALA A 91 12.63 19.29 19.77
CA ALA A 91 12.35 20.16 20.91
C ALA A 91 11.70 19.43 22.07
N SER A 92 10.74 18.54 21.78
CA SER A 92 10.03 17.76 22.79
C SER A 92 9.49 16.45 22.23
N THR A 93 9.13 15.54 23.13
CA THR A 93 8.46 14.27 22.83
C THR A 93 7.27 14.10 23.77
N GLU A 94 6.18 13.50 23.27
CA GLU A 94 4.97 13.28 24.05
C GLU A 94 4.21 12.02 23.62
N LEU A 95 3.34 11.56 24.53
CA LEU A 95 2.25 10.65 24.18
C LEU A 95 1.06 11.50 23.78
N SER A 96 0.61 11.33 22.54
CA SER A 96 -0.42 12.14 21.92
C SER A 96 -1.48 11.27 21.25
N GLN A 97 -2.71 11.77 21.19
CA GLN A 97 -3.74 11.23 20.30
C GLN A 97 -3.45 11.74 18.88
N LEU A 98 -2.82 10.87 18.08
CA LEU A 98 -2.30 11.20 16.75
C LEU A 98 -3.38 11.67 15.78
N GLU A 99 -4.59 11.12 15.88
CA GLU A 99 -5.75 11.53 15.08
C GLU A 99 -6.07 13.01 15.28
N GLU A 100 -6.16 13.46 16.53
CA GLU A 100 -6.51 14.84 16.87
C GLU A 100 -5.33 15.80 16.64
N THR A 101 -4.10 15.33 16.85
CA THR A 101 -2.94 16.22 16.90
C THR A 101 -2.29 16.43 15.53
N VAL A 102 -2.28 15.40 14.69
CA VAL A 102 -1.61 15.41 13.38
C VAL A 102 -2.47 14.81 12.27
N TRP A 103 -3.78 14.65 12.49
CA TRP A 103 -4.75 14.16 11.49
C TRP A 103 -4.40 12.77 10.94
N LEU A 104 -3.72 11.98 11.76
CA LEU A 104 -3.34 10.60 11.46
C LEU A 104 -4.52 9.67 11.77
N LEU A 105 -5.58 9.78 10.99
CA LEU A 105 -6.82 9.02 11.13
C LEU A 105 -6.61 7.51 10.94
N ASP A 106 -7.40 6.71 11.66
CA ASP A 106 -7.61 5.31 11.37
C ASP A 106 -8.38 5.13 10.03
N ALA A 107 -8.07 4.07 9.29
CA ALA A 107 -8.75 3.68 8.06
C ALA A 107 -10.12 3.01 8.30
N GLY A 108 -10.71 3.21 9.48
CA GLY A 108 -12.08 2.80 9.79
C GLY A 108 -12.18 1.53 10.63
N PRO A 109 -13.41 1.07 10.92
CA PRO A 109 -13.61 -0.05 11.83
C PRO A 109 -13.06 -1.36 11.26
N ALA A 110 -12.37 -2.12 12.12
CA ALA A 110 -11.96 -3.48 11.80
C ALA A 110 -13.20 -4.38 11.62
N TRP A 111 -13.46 -4.84 10.40
CA TRP A 111 -14.48 -5.85 10.12
C TRP A 111 -13.90 -7.25 9.94
N CYS A 112 -12.59 -7.34 9.67
CA CYS A 112 -11.86 -8.60 9.67
C CYS A 112 -11.20 -8.78 11.04
N GLY A 113 -11.38 -9.96 11.64
CA GLY A 113 -10.83 -10.25 12.97
C GLY A 113 -9.30 -10.37 13.00
N THR A 114 -8.66 -10.51 11.84
CA THR A 114 -7.21 -10.64 11.73
C THR A 114 -6.57 -9.29 11.44
N LYS A 115 -5.51 -8.98 12.21
CA LYS A 115 -4.67 -7.79 12.04
C LYS A 115 -3.21 -8.21 11.96
N VAL A 116 -2.42 -7.51 11.15
CA VAL A 116 -0.97 -7.72 11.01
C VAL A 116 -0.28 -6.36 11.08
N ASP A 117 0.84 -6.28 11.79
CA ASP A 117 1.60 -5.04 11.87
C ASP A 117 2.45 -4.81 10.61
N LEU A 118 2.48 -3.57 10.13
CA LEU A 118 3.28 -3.20 8.97
C LEU A 118 4.78 -3.39 9.20
N VAL A 119 5.28 -3.17 10.41
CA VAL A 119 6.69 -3.39 10.73
C VAL A 119 7.04 -4.87 10.57
N ASP A 120 6.20 -5.77 11.10
CA ASP A 120 6.40 -7.21 11.00
C ASP A 120 6.42 -7.66 9.52
N LEU A 121 5.54 -7.07 8.69
CA LEU A 121 5.51 -7.33 7.24
C LEU A 121 6.78 -6.85 6.53
N LEU A 122 7.25 -5.64 6.85
CA LEU A 122 8.46 -5.07 6.23
C LEU A 122 9.72 -5.84 6.67
N ASP A 123 9.82 -6.21 7.94
CA ASP A 123 10.94 -7.02 8.45
C ASP A 123 10.98 -8.39 7.75
N ALA A 124 9.83 -9.04 7.55
CA ALA A 124 9.74 -10.28 6.79
C ALA A 124 10.15 -10.11 5.31
N LEU A 125 9.72 -9.02 4.66
CA LEU A 125 10.10 -8.70 3.28
C LEU A 125 11.62 -8.50 3.13
N TYR A 126 12.23 -7.73 4.03
CA TYR A 126 13.67 -7.49 3.99
C TYR A 126 14.48 -8.76 4.23
N ALA A 127 14.08 -9.59 5.20
CA ALA A 127 14.71 -10.88 5.43
C ALA A 127 14.64 -11.82 4.21
N HIS A 128 13.49 -11.85 3.53
CA HIS A 128 13.31 -12.63 2.30
C HIS A 128 14.24 -12.15 1.19
N ARG A 129 14.30 -10.84 0.94
CA ARG A 129 15.17 -10.25 -0.09
C ARG A 129 16.65 -10.47 0.19
N GLU A 130 17.07 -10.46 1.45
CA GLU A 130 18.46 -10.78 1.82
C GLU A 130 18.82 -12.23 1.52
N SER A 131 17.89 -13.16 1.70
CA SER A 131 18.10 -14.58 1.37
C SER A 131 18.15 -14.88 -0.12
N GLU A 132 17.51 -14.05 -0.96
CA GLU A 132 17.39 -14.24 -2.41
C GLU A 132 18.50 -13.57 -3.23
N ARG A 133 19.53 -12.96 -2.60
CA ARG A 133 20.68 -12.31 -3.27
C ARG A 133 21.63 -13.30 -3.97
N LEU A 134 21.10 -14.05 -4.92
CA LEU A 134 21.77 -14.90 -5.89
C LEU A 134 21.24 -14.67 -7.32
N ASP A 135 20.74 -13.47 -7.65
CA ASP A 135 20.83 -12.90 -9.01
C ASP A 135 20.50 -11.40 -8.97
N ASP A 136 21.37 -10.56 -9.51
CA ASP A 136 21.26 -9.08 -9.49
C ASP A 136 20.30 -8.57 -10.59
N SER A 137 19.53 -9.47 -11.21
CA SER A 137 18.56 -9.18 -12.29
C SER A 137 17.10 -9.18 -11.81
N LEU A 138 16.85 -8.75 -10.57
CA LEU A 138 15.49 -8.46 -10.11
C LEU A 138 14.98 -7.22 -10.87
N ASP A 139 14.51 -7.44 -12.09
CA ASP A 139 13.44 -6.63 -12.65
C ASP A 139 12.36 -6.58 -11.55
N ASN A 140 12.16 -5.40 -10.97
CA ASN A 140 11.04 -5.10 -10.08
C ASN A 140 9.76 -5.22 -10.92
N VAL A 141 9.39 -6.46 -11.31
CA VAL A 141 8.12 -6.75 -11.95
C VAL A 141 7.08 -6.47 -10.88
N THR A 142 6.58 -5.25 -10.94
CA THR A 142 5.51 -4.79 -10.07
C THR A 142 4.31 -5.64 -10.45
N ASP A 143 3.80 -6.43 -9.49
CA ASP A 143 2.64 -7.27 -9.72
C ASP A 143 1.47 -6.38 -10.17
N ILE A 144 0.66 -6.86 -11.13
CA ILE A 144 -0.52 -6.17 -11.63
C ILE A 144 -1.46 -5.72 -10.49
N GLN A 145 -1.48 -6.45 -9.38
CA GLN A 145 -2.28 -6.09 -8.22
C GLN A 145 -1.80 -4.85 -7.46
N CYS A 146 -0.54 -4.46 -7.64
CA CYS A 146 0.04 -3.29 -7.01
C CYS A 146 -0.23 -1.99 -7.81
N MET A 147 -0.77 -2.08 -9.03
CA MET A 147 -0.90 -0.92 -9.94
C MET A 147 -1.86 0.18 -9.48
N ASN A 148 -2.83 -0.16 -8.63
CA ASN A 148 -3.82 0.82 -8.18
C ASN A 148 -3.32 1.70 -7.02
N HIS A 149 -2.23 1.31 -6.37
CA HIS A 149 -1.77 1.92 -5.13
C HIS A 149 -0.26 2.08 -5.14
N ILE A 150 0.23 3.31 -4.96
CA ILE A 150 1.68 3.62 -4.93
C ILE A 150 2.42 2.81 -3.84
N SER A 151 1.73 2.56 -2.74
CA SER A 151 2.24 1.84 -1.58
C SER A 151 1.92 0.36 -1.60
N ALA A 152 1.38 -0.20 -2.69
CA ALA A 152 1.11 -1.64 -2.74
C ALA A 152 2.37 -2.45 -3.02
N VAL A 153 2.55 -3.54 -2.28
CA VAL A 153 3.73 -4.41 -2.37
C VAL A 153 3.33 -5.87 -2.20
N VAL A 154 4.06 -6.76 -2.88
CA VAL A 154 3.99 -8.22 -2.65
C VAL A 154 4.83 -8.57 -1.43
N PHE A 155 4.20 -9.20 -0.43
CA PHE A 155 4.86 -9.70 0.78
C PHE A 155 4.90 -11.22 0.78
N PRO A 156 5.94 -11.84 1.39
CA PRO A 156 5.83 -13.20 1.86
C PRO A 156 4.61 -13.33 2.78
N ALA A 157 3.83 -14.39 2.61
CA ALA A 157 2.63 -14.62 3.41
C ALA A 157 3.01 -14.76 4.89
N PRO A 158 2.43 -13.94 5.79
CA PRO A 158 2.62 -14.12 7.22
C PRO A 158 2.31 -15.55 7.66
N ALA A 159 3.02 -16.06 8.68
CA ALA A 159 2.85 -17.44 9.17
C ALA A 159 1.39 -17.78 9.54
N ALA A 160 0.61 -16.79 9.97
CA ALA A 160 -0.83 -16.92 10.24
C ALA A 160 -1.65 -17.38 9.01
N PHE A 161 -1.13 -17.18 7.80
CA PHE A 161 -1.76 -17.58 6.53
C PHE A 161 -1.05 -18.75 5.86
N ALA A 162 0.10 -19.21 6.35
CA ALA A 162 0.85 -20.32 5.73
C ALA A 162 0.07 -21.65 5.73
N ALA A 163 -0.88 -21.83 6.67
CA ALA A 163 -1.73 -23.02 6.73
C ALA A 163 -2.97 -22.97 5.83
N THR A 164 -3.26 -21.82 5.21
CA THR A 164 -4.33 -21.71 4.22
C THR A 164 -3.80 -22.09 2.84
N ALA A 165 -4.66 -22.57 1.95
CA ALA A 165 -4.33 -22.83 0.53
C ALA A 165 -4.00 -21.54 -0.27
N LEU A 166 -3.64 -20.45 0.41
CA LEU A 166 -3.05 -19.28 -0.18
C LEU A 166 -1.66 -19.63 -0.70
N GLY A 167 -1.25 -19.00 -1.79
CA GLY A 167 0.13 -19.06 -2.24
C GLY A 167 1.10 -18.52 -1.19
N PRO A 168 2.42 -18.58 -1.46
CA PRO A 168 3.45 -18.13 -0.52
C PRO A 168 3.47 -16.62 -0.31
N GLU A 169 2.64 -15.85 -1.03
CA GLU A 169 2.69 -14.40 -1.05
C GLU A 169 1.30 -13.77 -0.97
N VAL A 170 1.27 -12.53 -0.50
CA VAL A 170 0.08 -11.70 -0.34
C VAL A 170 0.34 -10.30 -0.87
N ILE A 171 -0.71 -9.57 -1.21
CA ILE A 171 -0.62 -8.16 -1.58
C ILE A 171 -0.93 -7.31 -0.35
N GLY A 172 -0.02 -6.45 0.04
CA GLY A 172 -0.27 -5.43 1.07
C GLY A 172 -0.52 -4.08 0.43
N VAL A 173 -1.55 -3.39 0.91
CA VAL A 173 -1.91 -2.03 0.51
C VAL A 173 -2.07 -1.19 1.77
N TRP A 174 -1.37 -0.07 1.88
CA TRP A 174 -1.48 0.79 3.06
C TRP A 174 -1.26 2.26 2.73
N ALA A 175 -1.83 3.16 3.50
CA ALA A 175 -1.53 4.58 3.44
C ALA A 175 -1.45 5.13 4.87
N TRP A 176 -0.27 5.60 5.28
CA TRP A 176 -0.07 6.16 6.61
C TRP A 176 -0.27 7.69 6.66
N GLN A 177 -0.23 8.34 5.49
CA GLN A 177 -0.26 9.79 5.35
C GLN A 177 -1.63 10.36 5.76
N PRO A 178 -1.68 11.54 6.41
CA PRO A 178 -2.92 12.25 6.67
C PRO A 178 -3.80 12.40 5.41
N GLY A 179 -5.11 12.26 5.56
CA GLY A 179 -6.10 12.37 4.47
C GLY A 179 -6.22 11.16 3.54
N ASN A 180 -5.16 10.35 3.37
CA ASN A 180 -5.19 9.18 2.49
C ASN A 180 -5.87 7.95 3.13
N ALA A 181 -6.03 7.94 4.45
CA ALA A 181 -6.75 6.89 5.18
C ALA A 181 -8.20 6.70 4.66
N HIS A 182 -8.84 7.76 4.16
CA HIS A 182 -10.20 7.67 3.60
C HIS A 182 -10.30 6.78 2.37
N GLY A 183 -9.27 6.77 1.52
CA GLY A 183 -9.22 5.88 0.35
C GLY A 183 -9.14 4.40 0.78
N ILE A 184 -8.29 4.11 1.77
CA ILE A 184 -8.17 2.76 2.35
C ILE A 184 -9.47 2.33 3.02
N ALA A 185 -10.11 3.22 3.78
CA ALA A 185 -11.37 2.95 4.46
C ALA A 185 -12.49 2.60 3.46
N GLY A 186 -12.67 3.42 2.43
CA GLY A 186 -13.68 3.20 1.40
C GLY A 186 -13.47 1.89 0.65
N GLU A 187 -12.23 1.58 0.26
CA GLU A 187 -11.90 0.32 -0.41
C GLU A 187 -12.11 -0.90 0.50
N SER A 188 -11.69 -0.81 1.76
CA SER A 188 -11.91 -1.84 2.78
C SER A 188 -13.41 -2.14 2.98
N ASP A 189 -14.26 -1.11 3.02
CA ASP A 189 -15.71 -1.25 3.12
C ASP A 189 -16.33 -1.93 1.90
N VAL A 190 -15.80 -1.66 0.70
CA VAL A 190 -16.22 -2.34 -0.53
C VAL A 190 -15.83 -3.82 -0.48
N TYR A 191 -14.61 -4.16 -0.07
CA TYR A 191 -14.20 -5.55 0.14
C TYR A 191 -15.09 -6.28 1.14
N SER A 192 -15.46 -5.63 2.25
CA SER A 192 -16.39 -6.18 3.24
C SER A 192 -17.74 -6.54 2.60
N ALA A 193 -18.31 -5.62 1.82
CA ALA A 193 -19.58 -5.85 1.13
C ALA A 193 -19.49 -6.97 0.08
N ILE A 194 -18.38 -7.05 -0.65
CA ILE A 194 -18.12 -8.11 -1.63
C ILE A 194 -17.96 -9.46 -0.93
N GLN A 195 -17.12 -9.58 0.10
CA GLN A 195 -16.90 -10.84 0.80
C GLN A 195 -18.18 -11.41 1.42
N ALA A 196 -19.05 -10.55 1.93
CA ALA A 196 -20.31 -10.98 2.53
C ALA A 196 -21.34 -11.49 1.51
N ARG A 197 -21.29 -11.05 0.24
CA ARG A 197 -22.38 -11.25 -0.73
C ARG A 197 -21.96 -11.95 -2.02
N ASP A 198 -20.75 -11.73 -2.49
CA ASP A 198 -20.17 -12.36 -3.67
C ASP A 198 -18.63 -12.49 -3.54
N PRO A 199 -18.13 -13.42 -2.70
CA PRO A 199 -16.70 -13.53 -2.39
C PRO A 199 -15.81 -13.95 -3.58
N ARG A 200 -16.41 -14.30 -4.73
CA ARG A 200 -15.68 -14.65 -5.97
C ARG A 200 -15.61 -13.49 -6.95
N LEU A 201 -15.88 -12.26 -6.51
CA LEU A 201 -15.85 -11.07 -7.36
C LEU A 201 -14.52 -10.32 -7.28
N ALA A 202 -13.78 -10.47 -6.18
CA ALA A 202 -12.52 -9.77 -5.93
C ALA A 202 -11.51 -10.70 -5.26
N PRO A 203 -10.20 -10.35 -5.25
CA PRO A 203 -9.23 -11.00 -4.40
C PRO A 203 -9.70 -11.04 -2.95
N ARG A 204 -9.51 -12.19 -2.29
CA ARG A 204 -9.90 -12.35 -0.89
C ARG A 204 -9.11 -11.42 0.03
N PHE A 205 -9.82 -10.56 0.74
CA PHE A 205 -9.32 -9.82 1.91
C PHE A 205 -8.91 -10.79 3.03
N LEU A 206 -7.70 -10.59 3.57
CA LEU A 206 -7.05 -11.50 4.52
C LEU A 206 -6.95 -10.92 5.92
N ALA A 207 -6.57 -9.64 6.02
CA ALA A 207 -6.37 -8.96 7.29
C ALA A 207 -6.29 -7.45 7.11
N HIS A 208 -6.48 -6.72 8.21
CA HIS A 208 -6.14 -5.30 8.31
C HIS A 208 -4.64 -5.15 8.60
N ILE A 209 -4.02 -4.13 8.02
CA ILE A 209 -2.64 -3.71 8.33
C ILE A 209 -2.70 -2.59 9.36
N THR A 210 -1.92 -2.72 10.43
CA THR A 210 -1.80 -1.70 11.48
C THR A 210 -0.42 -1.07 11.53
N ASP A 211 -0.33 0.14 12.09
CA ASP A 211 0.92 0.63 12.66
C ASP A 211 0.90 0.54 14.19
N ASN A 212 1.99 0.03 14.76
CA ASN A 212 2.13 -0.21 16.21
C ASN A 212 0.99 -1.07 16.81
N LYS A 213 0.45 -2.01 16.04
CA LYS A 213 -0.62 -2.95 16.43
C LYS A 213 -1.95 -2.27 16.82
N THR A 214 -2.10 -0.97 16.59
CA THR A 214 -3.27 -0.21 17.05
C THR A 214 -4.10 0.30 15.88
N ARG A 215 -3.63 1.34 15.21
CA ARG A 215 -4.37 2.07 14.18
C ARG A 215 -4.31 1.31 12.85
N ILE A 216 -5.45 1.15 12.18
CA ILE A 216 -5.49 0.54 10.86
C ILE A 216 -5.08 1.56 9.82
N ILE A 217 -4.14 1.16 8.97
CA ILE A 217 -3.59 1.99 7.90
C ILE A 217 -3.67 1.30 6.53
N GLY A 218 -4.20 0.08 6.47
CA GLY A 218 -4.15 -0.73 5.25
C GLY A 218 -4.83 -2.08 5.38
N PHE A 219 -4.61 -2.93 4.39
CA PHE A 219 -5.12 -4.30 4.35
C PHE A 219 -4.24 -5.23 3.51
N LEU A 220 -4.40 -6.53 3.76
CA LEU A 220 -3.80 -7.62 3.00
C LEU A 220 -4.87 -8.30 2.12
N LEU A 221 -4.51 -8.57 0.87
CA LEU A 221 -5.30 -9.34 -0.08
C LEU A 221 -4.55 -10.60 -0.50
N GLU A 222 -5.28 -11.62 -0.95
CA GLU A 222 -4.65 -12.73 -1.66
C GLU A 222 -3.94 -12.25 -2.93
N ARG A 223 -2.77 -12.82 -3.18
CA ARG A 223 -2.12 -12.70 -4.49
C ARG A 223 -2.74 -13.71 -5.46
N VAL A 224 -3.22 -13.21 -6.59
CA VAL A 224 -3.77 -13.95 -7.72
C VAL A 224 -2.62 -14.20 -8.70
N ALA A 225 -1.83 -15.24 -8.42
CA ALA A 225 -0.66 -15.57 -9.22
C ALA A 225 -1.03 -15.86 -10.70
N GLY A 226 -0.21 -15.33 -11.62
CA GLY A 226 -0.38 -15.54 -13.06
C GLY A 226 -1.60 -14.84 -13.68
N ALA A 227 -2.20 -13.87 -12.97
CA ALA A 227 -3.22 -13.01 -13.57
C ALA A 227 -2.61 -12.04 -14.58
N ARG A 228 -3.34 -11.76 -15.66
CA ARG A 228 -3.03 -10.71 -16.64
C ARG A 228 -4.07 -9.60 -16.64
N GLU A 229 -3.79 -8.50 -17.34
CA GLU A 229 -4.79 -7.45 -17.55
C GLU A 229 -5.89 -7.97 -18.47
N ALA A 230 -7.10 -7.44 -18.34
CA ALA A 230 -8.14 -7.71 -19.31
C ALA A 230 -7.79 -7.12 -20.68
N GLU A 231 -8.14 -7.86 -21.73
CA GLU A 231 -8.00 -7.48 -23.12
C GLU A 231 -9.38 -7.30 -23.76
N PRO A 232 -9.48 -6.71 -24.97
CA PRO A 232 -10.76 -6.61 -25.68
C PRO A 232 -11.48 -7.96 -25.83
N ALA A 233 -10.75 -9.08 -25.90
CA ALA A 233 -11.32 -10.42 -25.98
C ALA A 233 -12.06 -10.86 -24.68
N ASP A 234 -11.79 -10.22 -23.55
CA ASP A 234 -12.42 -10.53 -22.25
C ASP A 234 -13.67 -9.68 -21.98
N LEU A 235 -14.08 -8.82 -22.92
CA LEU A 235 -15.15 -7.82 -22.74
C LEU A 235 -16.42 -8.41 -22.10
N ASP A 236 -16.92 -9.54 -22.59
CA ASP A 236 -18.14 -10.16 -22.06
C ASP A 236 -17.99 -10.59 -20.59
N LYS A 237 -16.81 -11.10 -20.21
CA LYS A 237 -16.53 -11.55 -18.85
C LYS A 237 -16.31 -10.37 -17.91
N CYS A 238 -15.62 -9.32 -18.38
CA CYS A 238 -15.45 -8.08 -17.65
C CYS A 238 -16.82 -7.41 -17.42
N ARG A 239 -17.68 -7.38 -18.44
CA ARG A 239 -19.05 -6.85 -18.35
C ARG A 239 -19.87 -7.63 -17.33
N ALA A 240 -19.85 -8.97 -17.40
CA ALA A 240 -20.56 -9.82 -16.45
C ALA A 240 -20.05 -9.62 -15.00
N THR A 241 -18.74 -9.45 -14.81
CA THR A 241 -18.14 -9.22 -13.49
C THR A 241 -18.49 -7.84 -12.93
N LEU A 242 -18.46 -6.81 -13.77
CA LEU A 242 -18.87 -5.46 -13.39
C LEU A 242 -20.37 -5.39 -13.08
N SER A 243 -21.23 -6.06 -13.86
CA SER A 243 -22.66 -6.16 -13.57
C SER A 243 -22.95 -6.85 -12.23
N ARG A 244 -22.13 -7.84 -11.82
CA ARG A 244 -22.25 -8.45 -10.49
C ARG A 244 -21.92 -7.44 -9.39
N LEU A 245 -20.92 -6.58 -9.57
CA LEU A 245 -20.61 -5.49 -8.63
C LEU A 245 -21.80 -4.50 -8.56
N HIS A 246 -22.36 -4.12 -9.70
CA HIS A 246 -23.53 -3.24 -9.78
C HIS A 246 -24.74 -3.82 -9.08
N ALA A 247 -24.97 -5.14 -9.15
CA ALA A 247 -26.02 -5.83 -8.40
C ALA A 247 -25.83 -5.76 -6.87
N LEU A 248 -24.62 -5.44 -6.40
CA LEU A 248 -24.36 -5.14 -4.99
C LEU A 248 -24.73 -3.70 -4.61
N GLY A 249 -25.12 -2.86 -5.57
CA GLY A 249 -25.38 -1.43 -5.37
C GLY A 249 -24.10 -0.62 -5.24
N ILE A 250 -23.05 -1.03 -5.95
CA ILE A 250 -21.72 -0.40 -5.92
C ILE A 250 -21.34 -0.03 -7.36
N ALA A 251 -21.06 1.24 -7.61
CA ALA A 251 -20.38 1.70 -8.81
C ALA A 251 -18.87 1.55 -8.63
N TYR A 252 -18.15 1.14 -9.68
CA TYR A 252 -16.70 0.97 -9.59
C TYR A 252 -15.97 2.32 -9.58
N GLY A 253 -16.48 3.29 -10.33
CA GLY A 253 -15.95 4.63 -10.52
C GLY A 253 -15.26 4.79 -11.88
N ARG A 254 -13.95 4.53 -11.92
CA ARG A 254 -13.11 4.68 -13.12
C ARG A 254 -12.28 3.42 -13.37
N PRO A 255 -12.84 2.41 -14.05
CA PRO A 255 -12.09 1.19 -14.35
C PRO A 255 -10.93 1.46 -15.31
N ARG A 256 -9.83 0.73 -15.10
CA ARG A 256 -8.68 0.63 -16.01
C ARG A 256 -8.50 -0.85 -16.40
N ARG A 257 -7.65 -1.16 -17.38
CA ARG A 257 -7.41 -2.55 -17.78
C ARG A 257 -6.95 -3.45 -16.62
N HIS A 258 -5.97 -2.98 -15.85
CA HIS A 258 -5.50 -3.66 -14.64
C HIS A 258 -6.51 -3.70 -13.48
N SER A 259 -7.66 -3.03 -13.56
CA SER A 259 -8.75 -3.23 -12.58
C SER A 259 -9.35 -4.62 -12.68
N PHE A 260 -9.21 -5.29 -13.84
CA PHE A 260 -9.73 -6.62 -14.12
C PHE A 260 -8.58 -7.61 -14.18
N LEU A 261 -8.54 -8.51 -13.21
CA LEU A 261 -7.57 -9.60 -13.13
C LEU A 261 -8.14 -10.82 -13.87
N VAL A 262 -7.56 -11.17 -15.01
CA VAL A 262 -7.95 -12.38 -15.75
C VAL A 262 -7.06 -13.54 -15.33
N ARG A 263 -7.68 -14.56 -14.71
CA ARG A 263 -7.01 -15.80 -14.28
C ARG A 263 -6.78 -16.73 -15.48
N GLY A 264 -5.88 -17.70 -15.33
CA GLY A 264 -5.59 -18.70 -16.39
C GLY A 264 -6.78 -19.58 -16.78
N ASP A 265 -7.79 -19.75 -15.92
CA ASP A 265 -9.07 -20.41 -16.24
C ASP A 265 -10.06 -19.49 -16.98
N GLY A 266 -9.65 -18.24 -17.22
CA GLY A 266 -10.45 -17.19 -17.84
C GLY A 266 -11.44 -16.53 -16.90
N THR A 267 -11.44 -16.82 -15.60
CA THR A 267 -12.25 -16.11 -14.60
C THR A 267 -11.72 -14.68 -14.40
N VAL A 268 -12.63 -13.71 -14.27
CA VAL A 268 -12.27 -12.30 -14.04
C VAL A 268 -12.58 -11.89 -12.60
N LEU A 269 -11.64 -11.22 -11.95
CA LEU A 269 -11.83 -10.56 -10.66
C LEU A 269 -11.64 -9.06 -10.79
N LEU A 270 -12.32 -8.30 -9.93
CA LEU A 270 -12.12 -6.86 -9.77
C LEU A 270 -11.21 -6.56 -8.59
N GLN A 271 -10.38 -5.52 -8.73
CA GLN A 271 -9.52 -5.03 -7.65
C GLN A 271 -9.43 -3.50 -7.67
N GLY A 272 -8.83 -2.88 -6.64
CA GLY A 272 -8.55 -1.45 -6.59
C GLY A 272 -9.81 -0.60 -6.45
N PHE A 273 -10.57 -0.80 -5.39
CA PHE A 273 -11.88 -0.15 -5.18
C PHE A 273 -11.81 1.24 -4.56
N GLY A 274 -10.63 1.88 -4.47
CA GLY A 274 -10.47 3.21 -3.88
C GLY A 274 -11.32 4.33 -4.50
N GLY A 275 -11.80 4.14 -5.74
CA GLY A 275 -12.74 5.06 -6.42
C GLY A 275 -14.21 4.62 -6.39
N SER A 276 -14.52 3.48 -5.78
CA SER A 276 -15.86 2.89 -5.79
C SER A 276 -16.76 3.50 -4.72
N PHE A 277 -18.05 3.54 -4.99
CA PHE A 277 -19.04 4.12 -4.08
C PHE A 277 -20.40 3.45 -4.22
N ARG A 278 -21.22 3.54 -3.16
CA ARG A 278 -22.57 2.97 -3.15
C ARG A 278 -23.52 3.83 -3.98
N THR A 279 -24.27 3.21 -4.86
CA THR A 279 -25.31 3.88 -5.65
C THR A 279 -26.30 2.86 -6.23
N THR A 280 -27.52 3.32 -6.48
CA THR A 280 -28.54 2.61 -7.28
C THR A 280 -28.90 3.41 -8.53
N ASP A 281 -28.17 4.48 -8.82
CA ASP A 281 -28.37 5.30 -10.00
C ASP A 281 -28.01 4.51 -11.25
N LYS A 282 -29.04 4.12 -12.00
CA LYS A 282 -28.91 3.32 -13.20
C LYS A 282 -28.10 4.04 -14.28
N GLU A 283 -28.17 5.36 -14.39
CA GLU A 283 -27.42 6.09 -15.41
C GLU A 283 -25.91 6.02 -15.17
N ILE A 284 -25.48 6.01 -13.91
CA ILE A 284 -24.07 5.83 -13.56
C ILE A 284 -23.61 4.41 -13.89
N LEU A 285 -24.39 3.41 -13.49
CA LEU A 285 -24.04 2.00 -13.68
C LEU A 285 -24.05 1.60 -15.16
N ASP A 286 -25.06 2.03 -15.92
CA ASP A 286 -25.14 1.78 -17.37
C ASP A 286 -23.96 2.43 -18.11
N ARG A 287 -23.58 3.66 -17.73
CA ARG A 287 -22.42 4.36 -18.32
C ARG A 287 -21.10 3.62 -18.09
N GLU A 288 -20.89 3.05 -16.90
CA GLU A 288 -19.70 2.23 -16.63
C GLU A 288 -19.64 0.98 -17.52
N LEU A 289 -20.79 0.34 -17.77
CA LEU A 289 -20.87 -0.82 -18.66
C LEU A 289 -20.67 -0.42 -20.13
N GLU A 290 -21.22 0.70 -20.56
CA GLU A 290 -21.08 1.21 -21.94
C GLU A 290 -19.63 1.60 -22.25
N GLY A 291 -18.94 2.23 -21.30
CA GLY A 291 -17.54 2.66 -21.46
C GLY A 291 -16.51 1.53 -21.43
N LEU A 292 -16.90 0.31 -21.05
CA LEU A 292 -15.96 -0.78 -20.80
C LEU A 292 -15.17 -1.20 -22.05
N GLU A 293 -15.78 -1.17 -23.25
CA GLU A 293 -15.08 -1.50 -24.49
C GLU A 293 -13.93 -0.51 -24.76
N GLN A 294 -14.14 0.77 -24.49
CA GLN A 294 -13.10 1.79 -24.61
C GLN A 294 -11.98 1.55 -23.60
N VAL A 295 -12.31 1.23 -22.35
CA VAL A 295 -11.31 0.93 -21.31
C VAL A 295 -10.43 -0.25 -21.71
N LEU A 296 -11.01 -1.31 -22.29
CA LEU A 296 -10.25 -2.48 -22.73
C LEU A 296 -9.44 -2.25 -24.02
N ALA A 297 -9.85 -1.28 -24.83
CA ALA A 297 -9.11 -0.86 -26.03
C ALA A 297 -7.91 0.06 -25.72
N GLU A 298 -7.78 0.57 -24.49
CA GLU A 298 -6.61 1.32 -24.08
C GLU A 298 -5.34 0.46 -24.12
N HIS A 299 -4.18 1.10 -24.25
CA HIS A 299 -2.91 0.39 -24.25
C HIS A 299 -2.73 -0.34 -22.91
N PRO A 300 -2.15 -1.55 -22.93
CA PRO A 300 -1.86 -2.26 -21.70
C PRO A 300 -0.90 -1.43 -20.86
N SER A 301 -0.88 -1.65 -19.55
CA SER A 301 0.12 -0.96 -18.75
C SER A 301 1.54 -1.35 -19.17
N GLU A 302 2.50 -0.48 -18.86
CA GLU A 302 3.93 -0.75 -19.12
C GLU A 302 4.42 -2.08 -18.51
N LEU A 303 3.71 -2.65 -17.52
CA LEU A 303 4.09 -3.90 -16.85
C LEU A 303 3.70 -5.15 -17.63
N GLU A 304 2.62 -5.13 -18.42
CA GLU A 304 2.23 -6.28 -19.24
C GLU A 304 3.26 -6.54 -20.37
N LYS A 305 3.94 -5.49 -20.84
CA LYS A 305 5.03 -5.58 -21.84
C LYS A 305 6.23 -6.39 -21.35
N HIS A 306 6.46 -6.47 -20.05
CA HIS A 306 7.57 -7.22 -19.46
C HIS A 306 7.21 -8.67 -19.11
N ASN A 307 5.92 -9.03 -19.13
CA ASN A 307 5.42 -10.37 -18.85
C ASN A 307 5.02 -11.14 -20.11
N GLU A 308 5.19 -10.57 -21.30
CA GLU A 308 5.11 -11.36 -22.53
C GLU A 308 6.18 -12.45 -22.49
N PRO A 309 5.83 -13.74 -22.71
CA PRO A 309 6.85 -14.77 -22.84
C PRO A 309 7.78 -14.35 -23.97
N ILE A 310 9.07 -14.21 -23.66
CA ILE A 310 10.12 -14.00 -24.65
C ILE A 310 9.95 -15.12 -25.69
N ASP A 311 9.50 -14.76 -26.89
CA ASP A 311 9.48 -15.65 -28.04
C ASP A 311 10.94 -15.95 -28.37
N MET A 312 11.50 -16.96 -27.70
CA MET A 312 12.77 -17.57 -28.06
C MET A 312 12.57 -18.27 -29.39
N LYS A 313 12.51 -17.50 -30.48
CA LYS A 313 12.84 -18.01 -31.79
C LYS A 313 14.30 -18.45 -31.70
N PRO A 314 14.61 -19.73 -31.95
CA PRO A 314 16.00 -20.14 -32.11
C PRO A 314 16.54 -19.33 -33.28
N SER A 315 17.53 -18.47 -33.04
CA SER A 315 18.24 -17.83 -34.13
C SER A 315 19.05 -18.92 -34.83
N ASP A 316 18.60 -19.33 -36.02
CA ASP A 316 19.40 -20.06 -37.01
C ASP A 316 20.55 -19.18 -37.51
N THR A 317 21.52 -18.89 -36.64
CA THR A 317 22.71 -18.12 -37.00
C THR A 317 23.92 -18.59 -36.20
N LEU A 318 24.20 -19.89 -36.31
CA LEU A 318 25.53 -20.44 -36.02
C LEU A 318 25.89 -21.45 -37.11
N LEU A 319 26.06 -20.94 -38.32
CA LEU A 319 26.88 -21.54 -39.37
C LEU A 319 27.42 -20.37 -40.21
N GLU A 320 28.51 -19.77 -39.76
CA GLU A 320 29.63 -19.35 -40.61
C GLU A 320 30.78 -18.80 -39.73
N PHE A 321 31.96 -19.40 -39.94
CA PHE A 321 33.31 -19.17 -39.37
C PHE A 321 33.68 -19.90 -38.09
#